data_AF-A0A7D6ZGF1-F1
#
_entry.id   AF-A0A7D6ZGF1-F1
#
_cell.length_a   1.000
_cell.length_b   1.000
_cell.length_c   1.000
_cell.angle_alpha   90.00
_cell.angle_beta   90.00
_cell.angle_gamma   90.00
#
_symmetry.space_group_name_H-M   'P 1'
#
loop_
_entity.id
_entity.type
_entity.pdbx_description
1 polymer ?
#
loop_
_entity_poly.entity_id
_entity_poly.type
_entity_poly.pdbx_seq_one_letter_code
_entity_poly.pdbx_strand_id
1 'polypeptide(L)'
;MDNNEGIVKEVTKEENINKKNGEVGFFGRLIISIADQTIVAFLAFILFFIVSLILKVIGYEIVVKIGIYFFSYVTSNILYYTITKNSLGRTLGEKIFNVQ
;
A
#
# COMPACT_ATOMS: atom_id res chain seq x y z
N MET A 1 -31.16 36.45 10.48
CA MET A 1 -31.80 35.18 10.86
C MET A 1 -32.76 34.91 9.71
N ASP A 2 -32.55 34.02 8.74
CA ASP A 2 -31.95 32.69 8.75
C ASP A 2 -31.35 32.34 7.37
N ASN A 3 -30.04 32.53 7.19
CA ASN A 3 -29.32 32.00 6.02
C ASN A 3 -28.48 30.75 6.35
N ASN A 4 -28.62 30.21 7.57
CA ASN A 4 -27.83 29.06 8.04
C ASN A 4 -28.55 27.72 7.85
N GLU A 5 -29.87 27.71 7.66
CA GLU A 5 -30.63 26.45 7.51
C GLU A 5 -30.49 25.82 6.11
N GLY A 6 -30.15 26.63 5.10
CA GLY A 6 -29.88 26.15 3.75
C GLY A 6 -28.52 25.45 3.63
N ILE A 7 -27.48 26.02 4.27
CA ILE A 7 -26.12 25.48 4.24
C ILE A 7 -26.04 24.15 5.01
N VAL A 8 -26.71 24.05 6.17
CA VAL A 8 -26.70 22.81 6.96
C VAL A 8 -27.43 21.67 6.23
N LYS A 9 -28.49 21.96 5.48
CA LYS A 9 -29.22 20.93 4.71
C LYS A 9 -28.47 20.44 3.48
N GLU A 10 -27.60 21.24 2.87
CA GLU A 10 -26.73 20.76 1.78
C GLU A 10 -25.53 19.97 2.31
N VAL A 11 -24.91 20.40 3.42
CA VAL A 11 -23.78 19.68 4.02
C VAL A 11 -24.19 18.31 4.58
N THR A 12 -25.39 18.18 5.18
CA THR A 12 -25.86 16.87 5.68
C THR A 12 -26.35 15.92 4.57
N LYS A 13 -26.67 16.44 3.38
CA LYS A 13 -27.17 15.61 2.26
C LYS A 13 -26.06 14.99 1.44
N GLU A 14 -24.86 15.56 1.44
CA GLU A 14 -23.69 14.92 0.80
C GLU A 14 -23.11 13.75 1.63
N GLU A 15 -23.33 13.73 2.95
CA GLU A 15 -22.87 12.61 3.80
C GLU A 15 -23.75 11.34 3.69
N ASN A 16 -24.91 11.40 3.05
CA ASN A 16 -25.89 10.29 3.05
C ASN A 16 -26.27 9.75 1.67
N ILE A 17 -25.49 10.00 0.61
CA ILE A 17 -25.79 9.48 -0.74
C ILE A 17 -24.84 8.37 -1.21
N ASN A 18 -23.75 8.05 -0.49
CA ASN A 18 -22.85 6.96 -0.92
C ASN A 18 -23.09 5.60 -0.23
N LYS A 19 -24.36 5.26 0.01
CA LYS A 19 -24.82 3.88 0.24
C LYS A 19 -25.30 3.28 -1.09
N LYS A 20 -24.39 3.14 -2.05
CA LYS A 20 -24.55 2.26 -3.20
C LYS A 20 -23.29 1.40 -3.32
N ASN A 21 -23.46 0.11 -3.09
CA ASN A 21 -22.61 -1.00 -3.50
C ASN A 21 -21.18 -0.67 -3.95
N GLY A 22 -20.19 -1.03 -3.12
CA GLY A 22 -18.86 -1.41 -3.58
C GLY A 22 -17.71 -0.41 -3.41
N GLU A 23 -17.97 0.89 -3.17
CA GLU A 23 -16.85 1.83 -3.00
C GLU A 23 -16.29 1.82 -1.57
N VAL A 24 -15.03 1.44 -1.46
CA VAL A 24 -14.27 1.58 -0.21
C VAL A 24 -14.09 3.06 0.09
N GLY A 25 -14.52 3.49 1.27
CA GLY A 25 -14.29 4.85 1.76
C GLY A 25 -12.80 5.20 1.80
N PHE A 26 -12.49 6.49 1.85
CA PHE A 26 -11.11 7.02 1.90
C PHE A 26 -10.22 6.29 2.92
N PHE A 27 -10.72 6.10 4.15
CA PHE A 27 -10.00 5.38 5.20
C PHE A 27 -9.76 3.90 4.90
N GLY A 28 -10.70 3.21 4.24
CA GLY A 28 -10.49 1.81 3.86
C GLY A 28 -9.43 1.66 2.78
N ARG A 29 -9.36 2.60 1.83
CA ARG A 29 -8.28 2.65 0.83
C ARG A 29 -6.91 2.89 1.48
N LEU A 30 -6.84 3.75 2.49
CA LEU A 30 -5.61 3.96 3.25
C LEU A 30 -5.15 2.67 3.95
N ILE A 31 -6.06 1.94 4.60
CA ILE A 31 -5.73 0.68 5.28
C ILE A 31 -5.22 -0.38 4.28
N ILE A 32 -5.87 -0.50 3.12
CA ILE A 32 -5.44 -1.39 2.03
C ILE A 32 -4.04 -1.03 1.55
N SER A 33 -3.80 0.26 1.29
CA SER A 33 -2.49 0.74 0.86
C SER A 33 -1.42 0.48 1.91
N ILE A 34 -1.70 0.69 3.20
CA ILE A 34 -0.77 0.37 4.30
C ILE A 34 -0.47 -1.13 4.33
N ALA A 35 -1.47 -1.98 4.13
CA ALA A 35 -1.28 -3.42 4.09
C ALA A 35 -0.36 -3.84 2.93
N ASP A 36 -0.58 -3.31 1.72
CA ASP A 36 0.30 -3.53 0.57
C ASP A 36 1.72 -3.02 0.84
N GLN A 37 1.85 -1.80 1.38
CA GLN A 37 3.14 -1.21 1.71
C GLN A 37 3.92 -2.06 2.71
N THR A 38 3.22 -2.68 3.67
CA THR A 38 3.80 -3.59 4.67
C THR A 38 4.31 -4.87 4.02
N ILE A 39 3.55 -5.46 3.09
CA ILE A 39 3.97 -6.64 2.33
C ILE A 39 5.23 -6.33 1.50
N VAL A 40 5.23 -5.18 0.82
CA VAL A 40 6.40 -4.74 0.03
C VAL A 40 7.61 -4.51 0.93
N ALA A 41 7.44 -3.87 2.09
CA ALA A 41 8.52 -3.64 3.05
C ALA A 41 9.12 -4.96 3.58
N PHE A 42 8.27 -5.97 3.79
CA PHE A 42 8.71 -7.29 4.21
C PHE A 42 9.47 -8.03 3.10
N LEU A 43 8.96 -7.99 1.86
CA LEU A 43 9.66 -8.56 0.69
C LEU A 43 11.03 -7.89 0.47
N ALA A 44 11.09 -6.57 0.63
CA ALA A 44 12.31 -5.79 0.55
C ALA A 44 13.34 -6.22 1.61
N PHE A 45 12.88 -6.47 2.83
CA PHE A 45 13.73 -6.94 3.92
C PHE A 45 14.31 -8.32 3.63
N ILE A 46 13.51 -9.25 3.10
CA ILE A 46 13.99 -10.57 2.68
C ILE A 46 15.05 -10.42 1.58
N LEU A 47 14.79 -9.61 0.55
CA LEU A 47 15.73 -9.39 -0.54
C LEU A 47 17.04 -8.77 -0.04
N PHE A 48 16.95 -7.74 0.80
CA PHE A 48 18.10 -7.12 1.44
C PHE A 48 18.92 -8.13 2.27
N PHE A 49 18.25 -8.99 3.03
CA PHE A 49 18.90 -10.02 3.83
C PHE A 49 19.64 -11.03 2.96
N ILE A 50 19.03 -11.50 1.87
CA ILE A 50 19.67 -12.41 0.91
C ILE A 50 20.91 -11.76 0.29
N VAL A 51 20.80 -10.53 -0.20
CA VAL A 51 21.95 -9.78 -0.75
C VAL A 51 23.05 -9.62 0.28
N SER A 52 22.68 -9.26 1.52
CA SER A 52 23.63 -9.12 2.63
C SER A 52 24.37 -10.41 2.93
N LEU A 53 23.68 -11.55 2.92
CA LEU A 53 24.30 -12.87 3.14
C LEU A 53 25.26 -13.22 2.01
N ILE A 54 24.86 -13.01 0.75
CA ILE A 54 25.72 -13.28 -0.41
C ILE A 54 27.00 -12.46 -0.31
N LEU A 55 26.88 -11.14 -0.08
CA LEU A 55 28.02 -10.23 0.07
C LEU A 55 28.93 -10.65 1.23
N LYS A 56 28.35 -11.04 2.37
CA LYS A 56 29.13 -11.51 3.51
C LYS A 56 29.92 -12.78 3.19
N VAL A 57 29.33 -13.73 2.46
CA VAL A 57 30.01 -14.98 2.06
C VAL A 57 31.19 -14.71 1.12
N ILE A 58 31.09 -13.72 0.24
CA ILE A 58 32.18 -13.32 -0.65
C ILE A 58 33.19 -12.34 0.00
N GLY A 59 33.05 -12.05 1.30
CA GLY A 59 33.98 -11.21 2.05
C GLY A 59 33.74 -9.69 1.94
N TYR A 60 32.60 -9.27 1.39
CA TYR A 60 32.22 -7.86 1.28
C TYR A 60 31.22 -7.47 2.38
N GLU A 61 31.33 -6.25 2.90
CA GLU A 61 30.36 -5.68 3.83
C GLU A 61 29.60 -4.51 3.18
N ILE A 62 28.30 -4.42 3.47
CA ILE A 62 27.48 -3.30 3.05
C ILE A 62 27.78 -2.09 3.94
N VAL A 63 28.49 -1.12 3.37
CA VAL A 63 28.80 0.15 4.05
C VAL A 63 27.54 1.00 4.26
N VAL A 64 26.66 1.09 3.26
CA VAL A 64 25.45 1.93 3.29
C VAL A 64 24.19 1.07 3.33
N LYS A 65 23.89 0.52 4.51
CA LYS A 65 22.77 -0.42 4.73
C LYS A 65 21.42 0.17 4.34
N ILE A 66 21.16 1.41 4.74
CA ILE A 66 19.88 2.08 4.43
C ILE A 66 19.69 2.28 2.92
N GLY A 67 20.77 2.56 2.19
CA GLY A 67 20.75 2.74 0.74
C GLY A 67 20.42 1.44 0.02
N ILE A 68 21.07 0.34 0.39
CA ILE A 68 20.77 -0.97 -0.22
C ILE A 68 19.37 -1.44 0.16
N TYR A 69 18.94 -1.26 1.41
CA TYR A 69 17.57 -1.57 1.79
C TYR A 69 16.54 -0.76 0.97
N PHE A 70 16.79 0.53 0.75
CA PHE A 70 15.94 1.36 -0.10
C PHE A 70 15.90 0.86 -1.56
N PHE A 71 17.05 0.47 -2.13
CA PHE A 71 17.10 -0.16 -3.45
C PHE A 71 16.29 -1.47 -3.50
N SER A 72 16.44 -2.32 -2.49
CA SER A 72 15.64 -3.54 -2.36
C SER A 72 14.15 -3.21 -2.27
N TYR A 73 13.78 -2.15 -1.54
CA TYR A 73 12.40 -1.70 -1.40
C TYR A 73 11.77 -1.24 -2.71
N VAL A 74 12.45 -0.36 -3.46
CA VAL A 74 11.97 0.09 -4.77
C VAL A 74 11.82 -1.09 -5.72
N THR A 75 12.80 -1.99 -5.74
CA THR A 75 12.76 -3.21 -6.56
C THR A 75 11.58 -4.10 -6.20
N SER A 76 11.38 -4.38 -4.90
CA SER A 76 10.25 -5.15 -4.41
C SER A 76 8.91 -4.50 -4.71
N ASN A 77 8.82 -3.17 -4.69
CA ASN A 77 7.58 -2.45 -5.02
C ASN A 77 7.17 -2.67 -6.48
N ILE A 78 8.13 -2.50 -7.41
CA ILE A 78 7.91 -2.73 -8.84
C ILE A 78 7.51 -4.19 -9.10
N LEU A 79 8.26 -5.13 -8.52
CA LEU A 79 7.98 -6.57 -8.67
C LEU A 79 6.62 -6.95 -8.09
N TYR A 80 6.31 -6.46 -6.88
CA TYR A 80 5.05 -6.73 -6.21
C TYR A 80 3.88 -6.30 -7.08
N TYR A 81 3.87 -5.04 -7.52
CA TYR A 81 2.79 -4.50 -8.35
C TYR A 81 2.66 -5.27 -9.67
N THR A 82 3.79 -5.57 -10.33
CA THR A 82 3.81 -6.32 -11.59
C THR A 82 3.22 -7.71 -11.41
N ILE A 83 3.63 -8.43 -10.36
CA ILE A 83 3.19 -9.80 -10.09
C ILE A 83 1.73 -9.82 -9.67
N THR A 84 1.31 -8.98 -8.72
CA THR A 84 -0.06 -8.99 -8.23
C THR A 84 -1.05 -8.54 -9.29
N LYS A 85 -0.71 -7.52 -10.08
CA LYS A 85 -1.59 -7.04 -11.14
C LYS A 85 -1.74 -8.03 -12.29
N ASN A 86 -0.65 -8.68 -12.72
CA ASN A 86 -0.74 -9.68 -13.80
C ASN A 86 -1.33 -11.02 -13.35
N SER A 87 -1.05 -11.46 -12.12
CA SER A 87 -1.45 -12.79 -11.66
C SER A 87 -2.83 -12.81 -11.01
N LEU A 88 -3.14 -11.80 -10.19
CA LEU A 88 -4.32 -11.75 -9.34
C LEU A 88 -5.37 -10.73 -9.82
N GLY A 89 -5.03 -9.86 -10.77
CA GLY A 89 -5.88 -8.76 -11.24
C GLY A 89 -6.07 -7.62 -10.23
N ARG A 90 -5.62 -7.83 -8.99
CA ARG A 90 -5.72 -6.93 -7.83
C ARG A 90 -4.56 -7.17 -6.87
N THR A 91 -4.27 -6.21 -6.02
CA THR A 91 -3.23 -6.30 -4.99
C THR A 91 -3.62 -7.27 -3.87
N LEU A 92 -2.66 -7.74 -3.07
CA LEU A 92 -2.97 -8.60 -1.92
C LEU A 92 -3.73 -7.83 -0.83
N GLY A 93 -3.48 -6.53 -0.65
CA GLY A 93 -4.28 -5.67 0.20
C GLY A 93 -5.75 -5.68 -0.22
N GLU A 94 -6.04 -5.42 -1.50
CA GLU A 94 -7.41 -5.49 -2.02
C GLU A 94 -8.04 -6.88 -1.83
N LYS A 95 -7.24 -7.94 -2.00
CA LYS A 95 -7.70 -9.33 -1.77
C LYS A 95 -8.07 -9.60 -0.31
N ILE A 96 -7.24 -9.16 0.64
CA ILE A 96 -7.44 -9.38 2.08
C ILE A 96 -8.68 -8.65 2.58
N PHE A 97 -8.91 -7.42 2.11
CA PHE A 97 -10.05 -6.62 2.51
C PHE A 97 -11.31 -6.85 1.65
N ASN A 98 -11.27 -7.85 0.75
CA ASN A 98 -12.35 -8.22 -0.18
C ASN A 98 -12.92 -7.01 -0.94
N VAL A 99 -12.02 -6.16 -1.42
CA VAL A 99 -12.34 -5.00 -2.22
C VAL A 99 -12.20 -5.38 -3.69
N GLN A 100 -13.19 -5.00 -4.49
CA GLN A 100 -13.19 -5.12 -5.95
C GLN A 100 -13.03 -3.74 -6.57
#